data_AF-A0A9E4LTY4-F1
#
_entry.id   AF-A0A9E4LTY4-F1
#
_cell.length_a   1.000
_cell.length_b   1.000
_cell.length_c   1.000
_cell.angle_alpha   90.00
_cell.angle_beta   90.00
_cell.angle_gamma   90.00
#
_symmetry.space_group_name_H-M   'P 1'
#
loop_
_entity.id
_entity.type
_entity.pdbx_description
1 polymer ?
#
loop_
_entity_poly.entity_id
_entity_poly.type
_entity_poly.pdbx_seq_one_letter_code
_entity_poly.pdbx_strand_id
1 'polypeptide(L)'
;MSGPASGLSEEELLALPGIGKEIAAKLGELFETGGLRYHQALLAELPASILDLLRLPGLGPKTVALLYHRLEVATVDQLEAAATEGRLRALRGMGARKEEQILKAIAWRRAQAPRQLPPGT
;
A
#
# COMPACT_ATOMS: atom_id res chain seq x y z
N MET A 1 -14.92 -8.25 15.67
CA MET A 1 -14.26 -8.27 16.99
C MET A 1 -13.94 -6.82 17.33
N SER A 2 -14.70 -6.23 18.26
CA SER A 2 -14.55 -4.82 18.67
C SER A 2 -13.34 -4.70 19.59
N GLY A 3 -12.35 -3.88 19.21
CA GLY A 3 -11.19 -3.59 20.05
C GLY A 3 -11.53 -2.63 21.21
N PRO A 4 -10.65 -2.46 22.20
CA PRO A 4 -10.93 -1.76 23.46
C PRO A 4 -11.26 -0.25 23.34
N ALA A 5 -11.24 0.33 22.14
CA ALA A 5 -11.52 1.75 21.89
C ALA A 5 -12.96 2.04 21.43
N SER A 6 -13.77 1.02 21.12
CA SER A 6 -15.12 1.18 20.53
C SER A 6 -16.21 1.66 21.49
N GLY A 7 -15.85 2.33 22.58
CA GLY A 7 -16.77 2.83 23.59
C GLY A 7 -16.28 4.08 24.33
N LEU A 8 -15.23 4.73 23.83
CA LEU A 8 -14.70 5.97 24.41
C LEU A 8 -15.46 7.17 23.86
N SER A 9 -15.86 8.06 24.75
CA SER A 9 -16.41 9.38 24.43
C SER A 9 -15.35 10.30 23.81
N GLU A 10 -15.77 11.36 23.12
CA GLU A 10 -14.87 12.34 22.50
C GLU A 10 -13.92 12.97 23.53
N GLU A 11 -14.40 13.18 24.75
CA GLU A 11 -13.66 13.71 25.89
C GLU A 11 -12.54 12.75 26.34
N GLU A 12 -12.84 11.44 26.40
CA GLU A 12 -11.86 10.41 26.72
C GLU A 12 -10.81 10.24 25.62
N LEU A 13 -11.19 10.41 24.36
CA LEU A 13 -10.26 10.40 23.24
C LEU A 13 -9.30 11.60 23.29
N LEU A 14 -9.81 12.79 23.59
CA LEU A 14 -8.99 14.00 23.73
C LEU A 14 -8.05 13.98 24.94
N ALA A 15 -8.37 13.20 25.96
CA ALA A 15 -7.50 12.98 27.12
C ALA A 15 -6.28 12.10 26.79
N LEU A 16 -6.31 11.36 25.67
CA LEU A 16 -5.19 10.52 25.28
C LEU A 16 -4.04 11.36 24.70
N PRO A 17 -2.80 11.19 25.21
CA PRO A 17 -1.64 11.94 24.72
C PRO A 17 -1.40 11.61 23.24
N GLY A 18 -1.33 12.65 22.41
CA GLY A 18 -1.17 12.54 20.96
C GLY A 18 -2.47 12.52 20.15
N ILE A 19 -3.64 12.57 20.79
CA ILE A 19 -4.94 12.69 20.12
C ILE A 19 -5.47 14.12 20.26
N GLY A 20 -5.40 14.88 19.18
CA GLY A 20 -6.07 16.17 19.05
C GLY A 20 -7.49 16.04 18.50
N LYS A 21 -8.24 17.16 18.49
CA LYS A 21 -9.63 17.22 17.99
C LYS A 21 -9.84 16.58 16.62
N GLU A 22 -8.89 16.76 15.70
CA GLU A 22 -9.00 16.19 14.36
C GLU A 22 -8.89 14.65 14.35
N ILE A 23 -8.03 14.09 15.19
CA ILE A 23 -7.88 12.63 15.32
C ILE A 23 -9.08 12.06 16.07
N ALA A 24 -9.55 12.73 17.13
CA ALA A 24 -10.75 12.34 17.87
C ALA A 24 -11.99 12.29 16.96
N ALA A 25 -12.20 13.30 16.13
CA ALA A 25 -13.29 13.33 15.16
C ALA A 25 -13.21 12.18 14.13
N LYS A 26 -12.01 11.89 13.62
CA LYS A 26 -11.78 10.76 12.69
C LYS A 26 -12.02 9.41 13.35
N LEU A 27 -11.63 9.25 14.62
CA LEU A 27 -11.89 8.04 15.39
C LEU A 27 -13.38 7.86 15.68
N GLY A 28 -14.09 8.93 16.04
CA GLY A 28 -15.55 8.91 16.19
C GLY A 28 -16.26 8.43 14.92
N GLU A 29 -15.91 9.01 13.77
CA GLU A 29 -16.44 8.57 12.46
C GLU A 29 -16.16 7.07 12.20
N LEU A 30 -14.95 6.61 12.51
CA LEU A 30 -14.56 5.22 12.33
C LEU A 30 -15.36 4.27 13.24
N PHE A 31 -15.64 4.67 14.48
CA PHE A 31 -16.43 3.88 15.42
C PHE A 31 -17.93 3.85 15.06
N GLU A 32 -18.48 4.95 14.57
CA GLU A 32 -19.90 5.04 14.19
C GLU A 32 -20.19 4.36 12.85
N THR A 33 -19.34 4.58 11.85
CA THR A 33 -19.62 4.18 10.45
C THR A 33 -18.87 2.92 10.03
N GLY A 34 -17.88 2.48 10.81
CA GLY A 34 -16.98 1.38 10.45
C GLY A 34 -15.98 1.72 9.35
N GLY A 35 -15.92 2.99 8.90
CA GLY A 35 -15.02 3.45 7.85
C GLY A 35 -14.59 4.91 8.05
N LEU A 36 -13.59 5.35 7.29
CA LEU A 36 -13.14 6.74 7.30
C LEU A 36 -13.24 7.31 5.90
N ARG A 37 -14.11 8.31 5.68
CA ARG A 37 -14.33 8.94 4.37
C ARG A 37 -13.04 9.54 3.82
N TYR A 38 -12.22 10.15 4.67
CA TYR A 38 -10.91 10.67 4.27
C TYR A 38 -9.99 9.57 3.73
N HIS A 39 -9.99 8.40 4.35
CA HIS A 39 -9.23 7.25 3.88
C HIS A 39 -9.78 6.71 2.54
N GLN A 40 -11.10 6.65 2.39
CA GLN A 40 -11.74 6.22 1.15
C GLN A 40 -11.48 7.18 -0.01
N ALA A 41 -11.53 8.50 0.24
CA ALA A 41 -11.21 9.52 -0.77
C ALA A 41 -9.76 9.39 -1.25
N LEU A 42 -8.81 9.19 -0.32
CA LEU A 42 -7.40 9.02 -0.66
C LEU A 42 -7.14 7.73 -1.45
N LEU A 43 -7.87 6.66 -1.13
CA LEU A 43 -7.83 5.41 -1.90
C LEU A 43 -8.45 5.57 -3.29
N ALA A 44 -9.46 6.42 -3.46
CA ALA A 44 -10.12 6.64 -4.75
C ALA A 44 -9.23 7.40 -5.76
N GLU A 45 -8.27 8.20 -5.28
CA GLU A 45 -7.28 8.88 -6.11
C GLU A 45 -6.20 7.93 -6.67
N LEU A 46 -6.11 6.72 -6.13
CA LEU A 46 -5.08 5.75 -6.50
C LEU A 46 -5.70 4.53 -7.20
N PRO A 47 -5.07 4.01 -8.26
CA PRO A 47 -5.47 2.73 -8.82
C PRO A 47 -5.42 1.65 -7.73
N ALA A 48 -6.44 0.80 -7.64
CA ALA A 48 -6.48 -0.30 -6.66
C ALA A 48 -5.24 -1.21 -6.73
N SER A 49 -4.62 -1.30 -7.92
CA SER A 49 -3.40 -2.05 -8.17
C SER A 49 -2.15 -1.52 -7.45
N ILE A 50 -2.15 -0.25 -6.99
CA ILE A 50 -1.05 0.29 -6.17
C ILE A 50 -0.92 -0.45 -4.84
N LEU A 51 -2.05 -0.90 -4.28
CA LEU A 51 -2.04 -1.67 -3.04
C LEU A 51 -1.33 -3.01 -3.20
N ASP A 52 -1.36 -3.60 -4.41
CA ASP A 52 -0.61 -4.81 -4.72
C ASP A 52 0.90 -4.59 -4.67
N LEU A 53 1.37 -3.40 -5.07
CA LEU A 53 2.78 -3.03 -4.99
C LEU A 53 3.25 -2.88 -3.54
N LEU A 54 2.39 -2.36 -2.65
CA LEU A 54 2.70 -2.23 -1.21
C LEU A 54 2.75 -3.58 -0.49
N ARG A 55 2.16 -4.63 -1.07
CA ARG A 55 2.24 -6.00 -0.52
C ARG A 55 3.58 -6.68 -0.86
N LEU A 56 4.36 -6.13 -1.79
CA LEU A 56 5.66 -6.70 -2.15
C LEU A 56 6.71 -6.36 -1.08
N PRO A 57 7.43 -7.35 -0.54
CA PRO A 57 8.46 -7.10 0.46
C PRO A 57 9.55 -6.18 -0.09
N GLY A 58 9.92 -5.16 0.69
CA GLY A 58 10.94 -4.17 0.31
C GLY A 58 10.41 -2.95 -0.46
N LEU A 59 9.13 -2.93 -0.84
CA LEU A 59 8.44 -1.74 -1.38
C LEU A 59 7.60 -1.06 -0.28
N GLY A 60 8.08 0.09 0.20
CA GLY A 60 7.32 0.95 1.10
C GLY A 60 6.52 2.04 0.37
N PRO A 61 5.62 2.77 1.06
CA PRO A 61 4.77 3.82 0.49
C PRO A 61 5.54 4.88 -0.30
N LYS A 62 6.70 5.30 0.21
CA LYS A 62 7.56 6.29 -0.46
C LYS A 62 8.11 5.77 -1.80
N THR A 63 8.50 4.51 -1.85
CA THR A 63 9.03 3.89 -3.07
C THR A 63 7.93 3.70 -4.10
N VAL A 64 6.75 3.23 -3.68
CA VAL A 64 5.60 3.04 -4.57
C VAL A 64 5.12 4.38 -5.13
N ALA A 65 5.02 5.42 -4.30
CA ALA A 65 4.71 6.77 -4.76
C ALA A 65 5.75 7.28 -5.78
N LEU A 66 7.05 7.05 -5.52
CA LEU A 66 8.10 7.43 -6.47
C LEU A 66 7.96 6.71 -7.82
N LEU A 67 7.70 5.40 -7.79
CA LEU A 67 7.47 4.58 -8.98
C LEU A 67 6.26 5.06 -9.79
N TYR A 68 5.16 5.35 -9.09
CA TYR A 68 3.94 5.85 -9.71
C TYR A 68 4.15 7.23 -10.33
N HIS A 69 4.72 8.20 -9.60
CA HIS A 69 4.88 9.56 -10.10
C HIS A 69 5.97 9.72 -11.15
N ARG A 70 7.00 8.86 -11.18
CA ARG A 70 8.14 9.01 -12.10
C ARG A 70 8.12 8.06 -13.28
N LEU A 71 7.57 6.87 -13.11
CA LEU A 71 7.56 5.82 -14.14
C LEU A 71 6.15 5.37 -14.50
N GLU A 72 5.11 5.98 -13.91
CA GLU A 72 3.70 5.65 -14.13
C GLU A 72 3.40 4.16 -13.90
N VAL A 73 4.17 3.55 -12.99
CA VAL A 73 4.01 2.15 -12.59
C VAL A 73 2.91 2.06 -11.54
N ALA A 74 1.80 1.45 -11.92
CA ALA A 74 0.65 1.19 -11.06
C ALA A 74 0.41 -0.31 -10.83
N THR A 75 1.01 -1.22 -11.61
CA THR A 75 0.78 -2.67 -11.52
C THR A 75 2.09 -3.46 -11.35
N VAL A 76 1.97 -4.71 -10.88
CA VAL A 76 3.14 -5.60 -10.70
C VAL A 76 3.80 -5.94 -12.03
N ASP A 77 3.04 -6.14 -13.10
CA ASP A 77 3.60 -6.39 -14.43
C ASP A 77 4.37 -5.18 -14.96
N GLN A 78 3.85 -3.97 -14.76
CA GLN A 78 4.56 -2.73 -15.11
C GLN A 78 5.84 -2.56 -14.29
N LEU A 79 5.82 -2.94 -13.01
CA LEU A 79 7.01 -2.92 -12.16
C LEU A 79 8.07 -3.91 -12.63
N GLU A 80 7.65 -5.12 -13.02
CA GLU A 80 8.55 -6.15 -13.56
C GLU A 80 9.19 -5.72 -14.87
N ALA A 81 8.39 -5.15 -15.79
CA ALA A 81 8.90 -4.59 -17.04
C ALA A 81 9.91 -3.46 -16.77
N ALA A 82 9.57 -2.49 -15.91
CA ALA A 82 10.46 -1.39 -15.56
C ALA A 82 11.76 -1.86 -14.88
N ALA A 83 11.69 -2.92 -14.08
CA ALA A 83 12.86 -3.54 -13.46
C ALA A 83 13.74 -4.26 -14.48
N THR A 84 13.14 -5.01 -15.41
CA THR A 84 13.86 -5.79 -16.43
C THR A 84 14.53 -4.87 -17.47
N GLU A 85 13.89 -3.76 -17.79
CA GLU A 85 14.41 -2.71 -18.67
C GLU A 85 15.48 -1.83 -17.98
N GLY A 86 15.72 -2.03 -16.68
CA GLY A 86 16.69 -1.24 -15.91
C GLY A 86 16.25 0.21 -15.62
N ARG A 87 14.98 0.57 -15.92
CA ARG A 87 14.44 1.92 -15.69
C ARG A 87 14.41 2.30 -14.22
N LEU A 88 14.32 1.32 -13.33
CA LEU A 88 14.37 1.55 -11.88
C LEU A 88 15.70 2.19 -11.45
N ARG A 89 16.81 1.87 -12.13
CA ARG A 89 18.16 2.37 -11.80
C ARG A 89 18.31 3.88 -11.97
N ALA A 90 17.46 4.49 -12.80
CA ALA A 90 17.45 5.94 -13.02
C ALA A 90 16.89 6.71 -11.81
N LEU A 91 16.22 6.03 -10.88
CA LEU A 91 15.58 6.66 -9.72
C LEU A 91 16.53 6.69 -8.51
N ARG A 92 16.57 7.85 -7.85
CA ARG A 92 17.38 8.06 -6.64
C ARG A 92 16.99 7.04 -5.57
N GLY A 93 17.96 6.21 -5.16
CA GLY A 93 17.77 5.17 -4.13
C GLY A 93 17.31 3.80 -4.67
N MET A 94 17.10 3.66 -5.98
CA MET A 94 16.93 2.37 -6.64
C MET A 94 18.22 2.02 -7.40
N GLY A 95 19.15 1.35 -6.73
CA GLY A 95 20.32 0.76 -7.39
C GLY A 95 20.03 -0.66 -7.89
N ALA A 96 21.00 -1.25 -8.61
CA ALA A 96 20.90 -2.62 -9.14
C ALA A 96 20.51 -3.67 -8.07
N ARG A 97 21.03 -3.54 -6.83
CA ARG A 97 20.68 -4.41 -5.71
C ARG A 97 19.20 -4.33 -5.33
N LYS A 98 18.62 -3.13 -5.38
CA LYS A 98 17.21 -2.90 -5.03
C LYS A 98 16.31 -3.47 -6.13
N GLU A 99 16.66 -3.23 -7.38
CA GLU A 99 15.97 -3.81 -8.54
C GLU A 99 15.95 -5.34 -8.51
N GLU A 100 17.08 -5.98 -8.24
CA GLU A 100 17.15 -7.44 -8.12
C GLU A 100 16.28 -7.97 -6.97
N GLN A 101 16.24 -7.25 -5.84
CA GLN A 101 15.33 -7.61 -4.74
C GLN A 101 13.85 -7.46 -5.13
N ILE A 102 13.51 -6.44 -5.91
CA ILE A 102 12.14 -6.23 -6.41
C ILE A 102 11.75 -7.40 -7.33
N LEU A 103 12.61 -7.78 -8.28
CA LEU A 103 12.36 -8.92 -9.16
C LEU A 103 12.16 -10.23 -8.36
N LYS A 104 12.99 -10.46 -7.33
CA LYS A 104 12.83 -11.61 -6.42
C LYS A 104 11.50 -11.56 -5.65
N ALA A 105 11.09 -10.38 -5.17
CA ALA A 105 9.82 -10.20 -4.48
C ALA A 105 8.62 -10.49 -5.40
N ILE A 106 8.69 -10.06 -6.67
CA ILE A 106 7.67 -10.33 -7.68
C ILE A 106 7.58 -11.83 -7.98
N ALA A 107 8.72 -12.49 -8.20
CA ALA A 107 8.78 -13.94 -8.43
C ALA A 107 8.21 -14.72 -7.23
N TRP A 108 8.57 -14.34 -6.01
CA TRP A 108 8.05 -14.93 -4.78
C TRP A 108 6.52 -14.77 -4.66
N ARG A 109 5.98 -13.60 -5.00
CA ARG A 109 4.53 -13.36 -5.03
C ARG A 109 3.83 -14.26 -6.06
N ARG A 110 4.39 -14.38 -7.28
CA ARG A 110 3.84 -15.26 -8.33
C ARG A 110 3.89 -16.74 -7.93
N ALA A 111 4.93 -17.17 -7.23
CA ALA A 111 5.06 -18.56 -6.76
C ALA A 111 4.02 -18.92 -5.67
N GLN A 112 3.53 -17.95 -4.90
CA GLN A 112 2.48 -18.15 -3.91
C GLN A 112 1.07 -17.95 -4.45
N ALA A 113 0.92 -17.33 -5.62
CA ALA A 113 -0.36 -17.32 -6.28
C ALA A 113 -0.75 -18.78 -6.56
N PRO A 114 -1.98 -19.22 -6.23
CA PRO A 114 -2.41 -20.59 -6.50
C PRO A 114 -2.14 -20.86 -7.97
N ARG A 115 -1.41 -21.95 -8.25
CA ARG A 115 -1.04 -22.38 -9.59
C ARG A 115 -2.34 -22.53 -10.38
N GLN A 116 -2.71 -21.51 -11.16
CA GLN A 116 -3.77 -21.65 -12.15
C GLN A 116 -3.21 -22.61 -13.18
N LEU A 117 -3.58 -23.88 -13.03
CA LEU A 117 -3.36 -24.91 -14.01
C LEU A 117 -3.91 -24.36 -15.35
N PRO A 118 -3.14 -24.42 -16.44
CA PRO A 118 -3.69 -24.10 -17.75
C PRO A 118 -4.91 -25.00 -18.00
N PRO A 119 -6.02 -24.48 -18.58
CA PRO A 119 -7.08 -25.35 -19.06
C PRO A 119 -6.46 -26.37 -20.02
N GLY A 120 -6.78 -27.64 -19.81
CA GLY A 120 -6.18 -28.77 -20.51
C GLY A 120 -6.25 -28.64 -22.03
N THR A 121 -5.25 -29.26 -22.67
CA THR A 121 -5.12 -29.52 -24.12
C THR A 121 -6.41 -29.90 -24.81
#